data_AF-A0A1I7Y502-F1
#
_entry.id   AF-A0A1I7Y502-F1
#
_cell.length_a   1.000
_cell.length_b   1.000
_cell.length_c   1.000
_cell.angle_alpha   90.00
_cell.angle_beta   90.00
_cell.angle_gamma   90.00
#
_symmetry.space_group_name_H-M   'P 1'
#
loop_
_entity.id
_entity.type
_entity.pdbx_description
1 polymer ?
#
loop_
_entity_poly.entity_id
_entity_poly.type
_entity_poly.pdbx_seq_one_letter_code
_entity_poly.pdbx_strand_id
1 'polypeptide(L)'
;MTAIQEQSLPLILQGRDLIAQAKTGSGKTAAFGLGLLQTLNPSKLTPQALVICPTRELADQVTTELRRLARQIPNVRMLTLCGGVPSRPQTEALRNGAHVVVGTPGRIQDHLERGNLDLSALKTLVLDEADRMVDMGFHDDIVAIASHCPPRRQTLLFSATYPENIRKLSARFLKNPAEVKVEALHDASQIEQIFYEVHPEQRLSAVVTLLEHFRPASTLIFCNTKMRCQEVFSNQSCAVLVATDVASRGLDIQNLGAVINVDVTKDSEVHIHRGGKKDKLRPGDLLGALTRDVGLKGDQVGKIAITDARSYVALDRRIARQYFDRIANANIKGRRFRMRFVEDK
;
A
#
# COMPACT_ATOMS: atom_id res chain seq x y z
N MET A 1 20.59 0.83 19.68
CA MET A 1 19.37 1.54 19.23
C MET A 1 19.62 2.07 17.84
N THR A 2 18.60 2.09 16.97
CA THR A 2 18.72 2.76 15.66
C THR A 2 18.55 4.28 15.84
N ALA A 3 19.03 5.08 14.89
CA ALA A 3 18.94 6.55 14.98
C ALA A 3 17.50 7.06 15.16
N ILE A 4 16.51 6.43 14.49
CA ILE A 4 15.11 6.80 14.68
C ILE A 4 14.63 6.47 16.10
N GLN A 5 15.04 5.34 16.67
CA GLN A 5 14.68 4.99 18.05
C GLN A 5 15.28 5.99 19.04
N GLU A 6 16.56 6.33 18.89
CA GLU A 6 17.26 7.24 19.80
C GLU A 6 16.61 8.64 19.82
N GLN A 7 16.22 9.17 18.66
CA GLN A 7 15.62 10.49 18.57
C GLN A 7 14.12 10.50 18.90
N SER A 8 13.37 9.47 18.48
CA SER A 8 11.90 9.47 18.67
C SER A 8 11.46 8.92 20.01
N LEU A 9 12.12 7.88 20.55
CA LEU A 9 11.64 7.17 21.74
C LEU A 9 11.51 8.09 22.96
N PRO A 10 12.48 8.96 23.31
CA PRO A 10 12.33 9.86 24.45
C PRO A 10 11.09 10.76 24.35
N LEU A 11 10.79 11.27 23.15
CA LEU A 11 9.61 12.10 22.89
C LEU A 11 8.31 11.30 23.00
N ILE A 12 8.33 10.06 22.51
CA ILE A 12 7.20 9.14 22.61
C ILE A 12 6.90 8.81 24.08
N LEU A 13 7.92 8.47 24.87
CA LEU A 13 7.77 8.15 26.31
C LEU A 13 7.29 9.36 27.14
N GLN A 14 7.55 10.59 26.67
CA GLN A 14 7.02 11.82 27.27
C GLN A 14 5.53 12.09 26.91
N GLY A 15 4.92 11.25 26.07
CA GLY A 15 3.53 11.41 25.66
C GLY A 15 3.32 12.51 24.61
N ARG A 16 4.37 13.00 23.96
CA ARG A 16 4.25 14.02 22.90
C ARG A 16 3.76 13.39 21.61
N ASP A 17 2.94 14.14 20.87
CA ASP A 17 2.66 13.82 19.47
C ASP A 17 3.96 13.91 18.65
N LEU A 18 4.06 13.08 17.62
CA LEU A 18 5.29 12.94 16.85
C LEU A 18 5.01 12.77 15.37
N ILE A 19 5.81 13.44 14.54
CA ILE A 19 6.01 13.14 13.13
C ILE A 19 7.43 12.62 12.97
N ALA A 20 7.56 11.38 12.51
CA ALA A 20 8.82 10.70 12.32
C ALA A 20 9.01 10.35 10.84
N GLN A 21 9.99 10.99 10.20
CA GLN A 21 10.40 10.71 8.83
C GLN A 21 11.60 9.76 8.82
N ALA A 22 11.38 8.53 8.39
CA ALA A 22 12.43 7.53 8.21
C ALA A 22 12.00 6.41 7.24
N LYS A 23 12.97 5.82 6.52
CA LYS A 23 12.75 4.69 5.59
C LYS A 23 12.26 3.43 6.32
N THR A 24 11.64 2.50 5.59
CA THR A 24 11.31 1.16 6.10
C THR A 24 12.58 0.43 6.57
N GLY A 25 12.48 -0.47 7.55
CA GLY A 25 13.65 -1.14 8.15
C GLY A 25 14.46 -0.31 9.16
N SER A 26 14.19 0.98 9.31
CA SER A 26 14.92 1.86 10.26
C SER A 26 14.63 1.58 11.75
N GLY A 27 13.69 0.69 12.08
CA GLY A 27 13.33 0.37 13.47
C GLY A 27 12.17 1.20 14.07
N LYS A 28 11.36 1.84 13.22
CA LYS A 28 10.15 2.61 13.60
C LYS A 28 9.20 1.84 14.50
N THR A 29 8.92 0.58 14.14
CA THR A 29 8.00 -0.29 14.87
C THR A 29 8.40 -0.51 16.32
N ALA A 30 9.69 -0.63 16.60
CA ALA A 30 10.16 -0.75 17.97
C ALA A 30 10.03 0.57 18.74
N ALA A 31 10.25 1.71 18.09
CA ALA A 31 10.13 3.02 18.73
C ALA A 31 8.70 3.30 19.20
N PHE A 32 7.71 3.20 18.31
CA PHE A 32 6.31 3.37 18.72
C PHE A 32 5.78 2.20 19.54
N GLY A 33 6.28 0.99 19.30
CA GLY A 33 5.88 -0.22 20.02
C GLY A 33 6.22 -0.15 21.49
N LEU A 34 7.43 0.28 21.84
CA LEU A 34 7.82 0.48 23.24
C LEU A 34 6.97 1.57 23.91
N GLY A 35 6.72 2.67 23.21
CA GLY A 35 5.87 3.75 23.70
C GLY A 35 4.43 3.34 23.98
N LEU A 36 3.77 2.69 23.01
CA LEU A 36 2.38 2.26 23.19
C LEU A 36 2.28 1.21 24.30
N LEU A 37 3.22 0.25 24.36
CA LEU A 37 3.21 -0.82 25.36
C LEU A 37 3.40 -0.28 26.78
N GLN A 38 4.22 0.76 26.98
CA GLN A 38 4.40 1.41 28.29
C GLN A 38 3.09 1.95 28.87
N THR A 39 2.20 2.46 28.02
CA THR A 39 0.95 3.11 28.46
C THR A 39 -0.22 2.14 28.64
N LEU A 40 -0.06 0.88 28.23
CA LEU A 40 -1.08 -0.14 28.34
C LEU A 40 -1.39 -0.47 29.80
N ASN A 41 -2.67 -0.65 30.08
CA ASN A 41 -3.15 -1.26 31.32
C ASN A 41 -3.69 -2.66 31.02
N PRO A 42 -2.96 -3.74 31.35
CA PRO A 42 -3.38 -5.12 31.07
C PRO A 42 -4.63 -5.59 31.81
N SER A 43 -5.09 -4.87 32.86
CA SER A 43 -6.33 -5.22 33.56
C SER A 43 -7.58 -4.70 32.86
N LYS A 44 -7.44 -3.80 31.88
CA LYS A 44 -8.55 -3.23 31.11
C LYS A 44 -8.55 -3.77 29.69
N LEU A 45 -9.41 -4.75 29.46
CA LEU A 45 -9.53 -5.43 28.17
C LEU A 45 -10.37 -4.63 27.16
N THR A 46 -9.91 -3.42 26.85
CA THR A 46 -10.47 -2.50 25.86
C THR A 46 -9.36 -1.97 24.96
N PRO A 47 -9.64 -1.62 23.68
CA PRO A 47 -8.63 -1.04 22.80
C PRO A 47 -8.04 0.24 23.40
N GLN A 48 -6.74 0.20 23.72
CA GLN A 48 -5.97 1.30 24.28
C GLN A 48 -4.94 1.86 23.29
N ALA A 49 -4.54 1.06 22.29
CA ALA A 49 -3.70 1.51 21.18
C ALA A 49 -4.24 1.01 19.84
N LEU A 50 -4.13 1.86 18.82
CA LEU A 50 -4.53 1.57 17.44
C LEU A 50 -3.37 1.90 16.52
N VAL A 51 -2.95 0.93 15.70
CA VAL A 51 -1.93 1.12 14.67
C VAL A 51 -2.57 0.92 13.30
N ILE A 52 -2.55 1.95 12.48
CA ILE A 52 -3.08 1.93 11.11
C ILE A 52 -1.92 1.73 10.14
N CYS A 53 -2.02 0.70 9.30
CA CYS A 53 -1.04 0.32 8.29
C CYS A 53 -1.68 0.32 6.88
N PRO A 54 -0.96 0.66 5.79
CA PRO A 54 -1.50 0.66 4.42
C PRO A 54 -1.89 -0.71 3.89
N THR A 55 -1.20 -1.77 4.32
CA THR A 55 -1.38 -3.13 3.79
C THR A 55 -1.56 -4.14 4.91
N ARG A 56 -2.15 -5.30 4.55
CA ARG A 56 -2.30 -6.42 5.48
C ARG A 56 -0.93 -6.97 5.89
N GLU A 57 -0.02 -7.06 4.94
CA GLU A 57 1.32 -7.60 5.12
C GLU A 57 2.09 -6.75 6.15
N LEU A 58 2.01 -5.42 6.06
CA LEU A 58 2.62 -4.55 7.07
C LEU A 58 1.91 -4.67 8.42
N ALA A 59 0.58 -4.75 8.45
CA ALA A 59 -0.17 -4.95 9.69
C ALA A 59 0.23 -6.25 10.42
N ASP A 60 0.44 -7.34 9.69
CA ASP A 60 0.90 -8.63 10.22
C ASP A 60 2.35 -8.54 10.76
N GLN A 61 3.24 -7.85 10.04
CA GLN A 61 4.62 -7.58 10.47
C GLN A 61 4.65 -6.77 11.77
N VAL A 62 3.91 -5.65 11.80
CA VAL A 62 3.79 -4.79 12.99
C VAL A 62 3.21 -5.57 14.16
N THR A 63 2.15 -6.36 13.94
CA THR A 63 1.55 -7.19 15.00
C THR A 63 2.56 -8.19 15.57
N THR A 64 3.33 -8.85 14.70
CA THR A 64 4.35 -9.82 15.11
C THR A 64 5.43 -9.17 15.96
N GLU A 65 5.91 -7.99 15.56
CA GLU A 65 6.90 -7.24 16.32
C GLU A 65 6.35 -6.72 17.65
N LEU A 66 5.12 -6.20 17.68
CA LEU A 66 4.49 -5.78 18.93
C LEU A 66 4.32 -6.94 19.90
N ARG A 67 3.92 -8.14 19.43
CA ARG A 67 3.86 -9.35 20.25
C ARG A 67 5.24 -9.74 20.79
N ARG A 68 6.28 -9.62 19.97
CA ARG A 68 7.67 -9.86 20.41
C ARG A 68 8.09 -8.91 21.53
N LEU A 69 7.77 -7.63 21.41
CA LEU A 69 8.09 -6.62 22.42
C LEU A 69 7.25 -6.78 23.70
N ALA A 70 6.00 -7.23 23.57
CA ALA A 70 5.08 -7.41 24.68
C ALA A 70 5.27 -8.72 25.47
N ARG A 71 6.23 -9.58 25.13
CA ARG A 71 6.41 -10.91 25.76
C ARG A 71 6.51 -10.88 27.29
N GLN A 72 7.03 -9.81 27.86
CA GLN A 72 7.19 -9.63 29.31
C GLN A 72 5.98 -8.96 29.98
N ILE A 73 4.96 -8.58 29.21
CA ILE A 73 3.74 -7.97 29.71
C ILE A 73 2.65 -9.05 29.72
N PRO A 74 2.21 -9.52 30.91
CA PRO A 74 1.22 -10.58 30.98
C PRO A 74 -0.12 -10.11 30.40
N ASN A 75 -0.85 -11.05 29.80
CA ASN A 75 -2.24 -10.88 29.35
C ASN A 75 -2.50 -9.81 28.28
N VAL A 76 -1.48 -9.35 27.54
CA VAL A 76 -1.68 -8.41 26.42
C VAL A 76 -2.27 -9.13 25.21
N ARG A 77 -3.55 -8.87 24.96
CA ARG A 77 -4.25 -9.27 23.73
C ARG A 77 -4.08 -8.25 22.61
N MET A 78 -3.69 -8.72 21.42
CA MET A 78 -3.55 -7.92 20.20
C MET A 78 -4.36 -8.53 19.07
N LEU A 79 -5.08 -7.69 18.33
CA LEU A 79 -5.92 -8.11 17.21
C LEU A 79 -5.53 -7.40 15.91
N THR A 80 -5.50 -8.16 14.81
CA THR A 80 -5.22 -7.64 13.47
C THR A 80 -6.50 -7.55 12.65
N LEU A 81 -6.82 -6.38 12.10
CA LEU A 81 -8.02 -6.09 11.32
C LEU A 81 -7.68 -5.75 9.87
N CYS A 82 -7.76 -6.75 8.99
CA CYS A 82 -7.42 -6.58 7.57
C CYS A 82 -8.53 -7.07 6.62
N GLY A 83 -8.51 -6.53 5.39
CA GLY A 83 -9.32 -7.03 4.27
C GLY A 83 -8.90 -8.43 3.81
N GLY A 84 -9.69 -9.05 2.92
CA GLY A 84 -9.36 -10.34 2.31
C GLY A 84 -9.67 -11.59 3.15
N VAL A 85 -9.99 -11.42 4.43
CA VAL A 85 -10.54 -12.47 5.32
C VAL A 85 -11.99 -12.17 5.69
N PRO A 86 -12.82 -13.20 5.95
CA PRO A 86 -14.20 -13.00 6.41
C PRO A 86 -14.28 -12.11 7.66
N SER A 87 -15.33 -11.29 7.75
CA SER A 87 -15.50 -10.34 8.87
C SER A 87 -15.87 -11.03 10.18
N ARG A 88 -16.61 -12.16 10.13
CA ARG A 88 -17.15 -12.84 11.31
C ARG A 88 -16.08 -13.24 12.35
N PRO A 89 -14.95 -13.89 12.00
CA PRO A 89 -13.89 -14.20 12.97
C PRO A 89 -13.30 -12.95 13.63
N GLN A 90 -13.15 -11.85 12.89
CA GLN A 90 -12.65 -10.58 13.45
C GLN A 90 -13.66 -9.97 14.43
N THR A 91 -14.96 -10.04 14.11
CA THR A 91 -16.03 -9.60 15.01
C THR A 91 -16.06 -10.43 16.29
N GLU A 92 -15.94 -11.76 16.20
CA GLU A 92 -15.86 -12.64 17.36
C GLU A 92 -14.61 -12.35 18.21
N ALA A 93 -13.46 -12.10 17.58
CA ALA A 93 -12.24 -11.71 18.28
C ALA A 93 -12.34 -10.35 18.97
N LEU A 94 -13.00 -9.36 18.34
CA LEU A 94 -13.29 -8.06 18.96
C LEU A 94 -14.19 -8.19 20.19
N ARG A 95 -15.21 -9.06 20.14
CA ARG A 95 -16.07 -9.36 21.30
C ARG A 95 -15.31 -9.96 22.47
N ASN A 96 -14.27 -10.74 22.19
CA ASN A 96 -13.38 -11.28 23.22
C ASN A 96 -12.39 -10.23 23.78
N GLY A 97 -12.39 -9.02 23.22
CA GLY A 97 -11.61 -7.87 23.66
C GLY A 97 -10.13 -7.91 23.25
N ALA A 98 -9.55 -6.73 23.07
CA ALA A 98 -8.15 -6.52 22.72
C ALA A 98 -7.63 -5.24 23.39
N HIS A 99 -6.33 -5.19 23.70
CA HIS A 99 -5.66 -3.98 24.20
C HIS A 99 -5.06 -3.17 23.05
N VAL A 100 -4.54 -3.87 22.04
CA VAL A 100 -3.95 -3.27 20.84
C VAL A 100 -4.68 -3.78 19.61
N VAL A 101 -5.06 -2.87 18.74
CA VAL A 101 -5.60 -3.18 17.42
C VAL A 101 -4.61 -2.69 16.37
N VAL A 102 -4.28 -3.54 15.41
CA VAL A 102 -3.46 -3.20 14.25
C VAL A 102 -4.28 -3.49 13.00
N GLY A 103 -4.30 -2.63 11.99
CA GLY A 103 -5.11 -2.94 10.81
C GLY A 103 -5.04 -1.96 9.67
N THR A 104 -5.74 -2.31 8.60
CA THR A 104 -5.87 -1.47 7.39
C THR A 104 -7.06 -0.51 7.50
N PRO A 105 -6.97 0.74 7.01
CA PRO A 105 -8.00 1.76 7.17
C PRO A 105 -9.42 1.27 6.87
N GLY A 106 -9.67 0.75 5.67
CA GLY A 106 -11.02 0.34 5.26
C GLY A 106 -11.64 -0.77 6.13
N ARG A 107 -10.83 -1.70 6.66
CA ARG A 107 -11.36 -2.75 7.56
C ARG A 107 -11.64 -2.20 8.96
N ILE A 108 -10.77 -1.33 9.47
CA ILE A 108 -10.99 -0.67 10.77
C ILE A 108 -12.28 0.15 10.70
N GLN A 109 -12.45 0.95 9.65
CA GLN A 109 -13.67 1.74 9.43
C GLN A 109 -14.93 0.86 9.37
N ASP A 110 -14.92 -0.24 8.62
CA ASP A 110 -16.04 -1.20 8.54
C ASP A 110 -16.44 -1.75 9.92
N HIS A 111 -15.48 -1.99 10.82
CA HIS A 111 -15.79 -2.41 12.20
C HIS A 111 -16.30 -1.27 13.09
N LEU A 112 -15.83 -0.04 12.90
CA LEU A 112 -16.34 1.15 13.61
C LEU A 112 -17.79 1.45 13.21
N GLU A 113 -18.09 1.50 11.92
CA GLU A 113 -19.42 1.81 11.39
C GLU A 113 -20.47 0.78 11.82
N ARG A 114 -20.06 -0.48 11.98
CA ARG A 114 -20.93 -1.57 12.46
C ARG A 114 -21.03 -1.66 13.99
N GLY A 115 -20.32 -0.79 14.73
CA GLY A 115 -20.28 -0.83 16.20
C GLY A 115 -19.58 -2.06 16.78
N ASN A 116 -18.73 -2.73 16.01
CA ASN A 116 -17.96 -3.89 16.48
C ASN A 116 -16.68 -3.48 17.23
N LEU A 117 -16.16 -2.27 16.95
CA LEU A 117 -14.95 -1.72 17.54
C LEU A 117 -15.32 -0.42 18.27
N ASP A 118 -14.93 -0.33 19.54
CA ASP A 118 -15.03 0.91 20.33
C ASP A 118 -13.60 1.42 20.62
N LEU A 119 -13.36 2.69 20.30
CA LEU A 119 -12.09 3.39 20.50
C LEU A 119 -12.17 4.42 21.63
N SER A 120 -13.26 4.49 22.40
CA SER A 120 -13.46 5.47 23.47
C SER A 120 -12.36 5.49 24.54
N ALA A 121 -11.67 4.36 24.74
CA ALA A 121 -10.57 4.20 25.70
C ALA A 121 -9.17 4.38 25.09
N LEU A 122 -9.06 4.79 23.82
CA LEU A 122 -7.79 4.86 23.10
C LEU A 122 -6.86 5.94 23.67
N LYS A 123 -5.64 5.54 24.02
CA LYS A 123 -4.57 6.42 24.51
C LYS A 123 -3.55 6.77 23.44
N THR A 124 -3.31 5.86 22.49
CA THR A 124 -2.30 6.02 21.45
C THR A 124 -2.86 5.67 20.08
N LEU A 125 -2.72 6.58 19.12
CA LEU A 125 -3.00 6.36 17.71
C LEU A 125 -1.68 6.42 16.93
N VAL A 126 -1.39 5.38 16.14
CA VAL A 126 -0.21 5.32 15.29
C VAL A 126 -0.64 5.21 13.83
N LEU A 127 -0.03 6.02 12.96
CA LEU A 127 -0.12 5.88 11.51
C LEU A 127 1.26 5.46 11.00
N ASP A 128 1.38 4.24 10.49
CA ASP A 128 2.63 3.72 9.92
C ASP A 128 2.55 3.72 8.38
N GLU A 129 3.62 4.18 7.73
CA GLU A 129 3.67 4.43 6.28
C GLU A 129 2.50 5.31 5.78
N ALA A 130 2.33 6.47 6.42
CA ALA A 130 1.23 7.39 6.14
C ALA A 130 1.18 7.92 4.70
N ASP A 131 2.34 8.13 4.07
CA ASP A 131 2.45 8.47 2.65
C ASP A 131 1.81 7.42 1.75
N ARG A 132 2.11 6.14 1.99
CA ARG A 132 1.50 5.06 1.22
C ARG A 132 0.00 4.98 1.39
N MET A 133 -0.52 5.20 2.61
CA MET A 133 -1.97 5.19 2.83
C MET A 133 -2.66 6.30 2.03
N VAL A 134 -2.05 7.48 2.01
CA VAL A 134 -2.47 8.64 1.23
C VAL A 134 -2.46 8.31 -0.26
N ASP A 135 -1.37 7.76 -0.80
CA ASP A 135 -1.25 7.37 -2.20
C ASP A 135 -2.28 6.28 -2.61
N MET A 136 -2.65 5.41 -1.67
CA MET A 136 -3.69 4.40 -1.86
C MET A 136 -5.12 4.95 -1.78
N GLY A 137 -5.28 6.23 -1.44
CA GLY A 137 -6.57 6.91 -1.37
C GLY A 137 -7.30 6.80 -0.04
N PHE A 138 -6.64 6.36 1.04
CA PHE A 138 -7.27 6.16 2.36
C PHE A 138 -7.40 7.43 3.22
N HIS A 139 -7.35 8.61 2.60
CA HIS A 139 -7.37 9.89 3.32
C HIS A 139 -8.64 10.04 4.16
N ASP A 140 -9.80 9.77 3.56
CA ASP A 140 -11.09 9.94 4.21
C ASP A 140 -11.30 8.88 5.29
N ASP A 141 -10.87 7.63 5.04
CA ASP A 141 -10.90 6.54 6.02
C ASP A 141 -10.10 6.91 7.28
N ILE A 142 -8.86 7.42 7.12
CA ILE A 142 -8.01 7.82 8.25
C ILE A 142 -8.66 8.92 9.08
N VAL A 143 -9.21 9.92 8.41
CA VAL A 143 -9.91 11.04 9.06
C VAL A 143 -11.12 10.52 9.85
N ALA A 144 -11.92 9.64 9.24
CA ALA A 144 -13.08 9.04 9.87
C ALA A 144 -12.68 8.20 11.09
N ILE A 145 -11.62 7.39 10.98
CA ILE A 145 -11.11 6.61 12.13
C ILE A 145 -10.65 7.55 13.25
N ALA A 146 -9.89 8.60 12.91
CA ALA A 146 -9.39 9.56 13.88
C ALA A 146 -10.51 10.33 14.61
N SER A 147 -11.68 10.53 13.99
CA SER A 147 -12.84 11.17 14.62
C SER A 147 -13.58 10.27 15.62
N HIS A 148 -13.43 8.95 15.53
CA HIS A 148 -13.92 8.00 16.56
C HIS A 148 -12.97 7.91 17.76
N CYS A 149 -11.75 8.44 17.64
CA CYS A 149 -10.76 8.42 18.71
C CYS A 149 -10.98 9.59 19.68
N PRO A 150 -10.67 9.43 20.99
CA PRO A 150 -10.76 10.50 21.97
C PRO A 150 -9.86 11.69 21.59
N PRO A 151 -10.28 12.94 21.89
CA PRO A 151 -9.48 14.13 21.60
C PRO A 151 -8.21 14.21 22.45
N ARG A 152 -8.17 13.57 23.62
CA ARG A 152 -7.00 13.48 24.48
C ARG A 152 -6.37 12.10 24.32
N ARG A 153 -5.42 12.01 23.41
CA ARG A 153 -4.57 10.85 23.13
C ARG A 153 -3.22 11.34 22.62
N GLN A 154 -2.23 10.47 22.61
CA GLN A 154 -1.00 10.67 21.86
C GLN A 154 -1.21 10.17 20.42
N THR A 155 -0.77 10.94 19.44
CA THR A 155 -0.76 10.54 18.03
C THR A 155 0.66 10.52 17.48
N LEU A 156 1.04 9.40 16.88
CA LEU A 156 2.35 9.19 16.27
C LEU A 156 2.18 8.92 14.77
N LEU A 157 2.86 9.71 13.94
CA LEU A 157 2.85 9.56 12.50
C LEU A 157 4.25 9.17 12.01
N PHE A 158 4.34 8.05 11.33
CA PHE A 158 5.56 7.53 10.72
C PHE A 158 5.39 7.47 9.20
N SER A 159 6.34 8.05 8.48
CA SER A 159 6.28 8.14 7.02
C SER A 159 7.69 8.18 6.42
N ALA A 160 7.87 7.74 5.16
CA ALA A 160 9.14 7.94 4.48
C ALA A 160 9.24 9.37 3.91
N THR A 161 8.12 9.90 3.45
CA THR A 161 7.99 11.26 2.90
C THR A 161 6.94 12.07 3.67
N TYR A 162 6.99 13.40 3.55
CA TYR A 162 6.00 14.28 4.19
C TYR A 162 5.55 15.44 3.30
N PRO A 163 4.95 15.14 2.13
CA PRO A 163 4.35 16.14 1.25
C PRO A 163 3.14 16.87 1.87
N GLU A 164 2.73 17.97 1.23
CA GLU A 164 1.68 18.87 1.73
C GLU A 164 0.32 18.21 1.96
N ASN A 165 -0.03 17.18 1.21
CA ASN A 165 -1.23 16.37 1.45
C ASN A 165 -1.18 15.64 2.80
N ILE A 166 -0.03 15.07 3.19
CA ILE A 166 0.14 14.44 4.51
C ILE A 166 0.17 15.51 5.61
N ARG A 167 0.82 16.66 5.36
CA ARG A 167 0.82 17.79 6.30
C ARG A 167 -0.62 18.24 6.60
N LYS A 168 -1.45 18.41 5.56
CA LYS A 168 -2.88 18.77 5.71
C LYS A 168 -3.69 17.69 6.41
N LEU A 169 -3.47 16.42 6.08
CA LEU A 169 -4.15 15.29 6.71
C LEU A 169 -3.87 15.25 8.21
N SER A 170 -2.59 15.26 8.57
CA SER A 170 -2.10 15.05 9.92
C SER A 170 -2.38 16.22 10.87
N ALA A 171 -2.40 17.46 10.37
CA ALA A 171 -2.77 18.65 11.13
C ALA A 171 -4.19 18.58 11.74
N ARG A 172 -5.06 17.69 11.23
CA ARG A 172 -6.42 17.52 11.76
C ARG A 172 -6.47 16.73 13.06
N PHE A 173 -5.42 15.97 13.39
CA PHE A 173 -5.45 15.03 14.51
C PHE A 173 -4.13 14.94 15.31
N LEU A 174 -3.07 15.64 14.89
CA LEU A 174 -1.88 15.91 15.69
C LEU A 174 -2.01 17.23 16.46
N LYS A 175 -1.41 17.31 17.64
CA LYS A 175 -1.37 18.49 18.51
C LYS A 175 0.07 18.86 18.88
N ASN A 176 0.57 19.96 18.32
CA ASN A 176 1.94 20.45 18.51
C ASN A 176 3.01 19.32 18.44
N PRO A 177 3.04 18.56 17.33
CA PRO A 177 3.89 17.40 17.22
C PRO A 177 5.37 17.79 17.23
N ALA A 178 6.20 16.97 17.87
CA ALA A 178 7.64 17.01 17.64
C ALA A 178 7.93 16.44 16.23
N GLU A 179 8.89 17.01 15.52
CA GLU A 179 9.34 16.48 14.23
C GLU A 179 10.72 15.85 14.39
N VAL A 180 10.83 14.58 13.98
CA VAL A 180 12.08 13.83 13.94
C VAL A 180 12.30 13.41 12.49
N LYS A 181 13.43 13.83 11.92
CA LYS A 181 13.84 13.45 10.59
C LYS A 181 15.19 12.76 10.67
N VAL A 182 15.19 11.46 10.38
CA VAL A 182 16.43 10.70 10.25
C VAL A 182 16.78 10.68 8.79
N GLU A 183 17.82 11.42 8.45
CA GLU A 183 18.42 11.31 7.12
C GLU A 183 18.86 9.87 6.93
N ALA A 184 18.38 9.25 5.84
CA ALA A 184 19.01 8.03 5.41
C ALA A 184 20.47 8.38 5.15
N LEU A 185 21.40 7.70 5.84
CA LEU A 185 22.72 7.47 5.29
C LEU A 185 22.45 6.89 3.91
N HIS A 186 22.56 7.75 2.90
CA HIS A 186 22.57 7.26 1.54
C HIS A 186 23.89 6.52 1.50
N ASP A 187 23.84 5.18 1.55
CA ASP A 187 24.86 4.46 0.81
C ASP A 187 24.74 5.02 -0.59
N ALA A 188 25.72 5.83 -0.95
CA ALA A 188 25.85 6.45 -2.26
C ALA A 188 26.21 5.38 -3.31
N SER A 189 25.69 4.16 -3.19
CA SER A 189 25.46 3.33 -4.36
C SER A 189 24.34 4.03 -5.13
N GLN A 190 24.71 5.02 -5.94
CA GLN A 190 23.88 5.44 -7.05
C GLN A 190 23.49 4.15 -7.79
N ILE A 191 22.21 3.82 -7.78
CA ILE A 191 21.71 2.72 -8.59
C ILE A 191 22.00 3.12 -10.03
N GLU A 192 22.97 2.46 -10.65
CA GLU A 192 23.26 2.64 -12.07
C GLU A 192 22.07 2.08 -12.86
N GLN A 193 21.40 2.96 -13.61
CA GLN A 193 20.25 2.59 -14.42
C GLN A 193 20.68 2.53 -15.88
N ILE A 194 20.56 1.35 -16.48
CA ILE A 194 20.88 1.11 -17.88
C ILE A 194 19.59 0.72 -18.60
N PHE A 195 19.33 1.37 -19.74
CA PHE A 195 18.18 1.09 -20.58
C PHE A 195 18.63 0.39 -21.85
N TYR A 196 18.01 -0.75 -22.15
CA TYR A 196 18.22 -1.51 -23.37
C TYR A 196 16.97 -1.46 -24.22
N GLU A 197 17.09 -0.89 -25.42
CA GLU A 197 16.03 -0.97 -26.42
C GLU A 197 16.03 -2.36 -27.06
N VAL A 198 14.93 -3.09 -26.88
CA VAL A 198 14.78 -4.46 -27.38
C VAL A 198 13.40 -4.67 -27.98
N HIS A 199 13.31 -5.46 -29.05
CA HIS A 199 12.02 -5.88 -29.57
C HIS A 199 11.30 -6.77 -28.54
N PRO A 200 9.94 -6.70 -28.44
CA PRO A 200 9.19 -7.46 -27.44
C PRO A 200 9.48 -8.97 -27.43
N GLU A 201 9.72 -9.56 -28.60
CA GLU A 201 10.01 -10.99 -28.80
C GLU A 201 11.40 -11.38 -28.27
N GLN A 202 12.32 -10.42 -28.17
CA GLN A 202 13.71 -10.62 -27.74
C GLN A 202 13.91 -10.29 -26.26
N ARG A 203 12.86 -9.92 -25.51
CA ARG A 203 13.00 -9.52 -24.10
C ARG A 203 13.57 -10.64 -23.23
N LEU A 204 13.09 -11.87 -23.42
CA LEU A 204 13.57 -13.01 -22.63
C LEU A 204 15.03 -13.34 -22.96
N SER A 205 15.40 -13.36 -24.24
CA SER A 205 16.79 -13.59 -24.63
C SER A 205 17.72 -12.46 -24.16
N ALA A 206 17.25 -11.21 -24.15
CA ALA A 206 17.98 -10.09 -23.60
C ALA A 206 18.20 -10.26 -22.08
N VAL A 207 17.19 -10.67 -21.32
CA VAL A 207 17.34 -10.97 -19.88
C VAL A 207 18.41 -12.03 -19.66
N VAL A 208 18.39 -13.13 -20.41
CA VAL A 208 19.40 -14.20 -20.32
C VAL A 208 20.80 -13.63 -20.62
N THR A 209 20.93 -12.86 -21.70
CA THR A 209 22.20 -12.22 -22.09
C THR A 209 22.73 -11.30 -20.99
N LEU A 210 21.85 -10.51 -20.36
CA LEU A 210 22.22 -9.61 -19.27
C LEU A 210 22.66 -10.38 -18.02
N LEU A 211 21.97 -11.45 -17.66
CA LEU A 211 22.34 -12.32 -16.55
C LEU A 211 23.72 -12.98 -16.78
N GLU A 212 23.99 -13.45 -17.99
CA GLU A 212 25.26 -14.07 -18.36
C GLU A 212 26.43 -13.07 -18.41
N HIS A 213 26.15 -11.83 -18.83
CA HIS A 213 27.13 -10.75 -18.93
C HIS A 213 27.52 -10.20 -17.56
N PHE A 214 26.52 -9.76 -16.77
CA PHE A 214 26.77 -9.10 -15.48
C PHE A 214 27.00 -10.08 -14.33
N ARG A 215 26.53 -11.34 -14.46
CA ARG A 215 26.65 -12.41 -13.46
C ARG A 215 26.40 -11.96 -12.01
N PRO A 216 25.28 -11.27 -11.73
CA PRO A 216 24.94 -10.87 -10.38
C PRO A 216 24.77 -12.08 -9.46
N ALA A 217 25.22 -11.96 -8.21
CA ALA A 217 25.06 -13.02 -7.20
C ALA A 217 23.58 -13.31 -6.88
N SER A 218 22.71 -12.29 -7.01
CA SER A 218 21.27 -12.35 -6.77
C SER A 218 20.56 -11.36 -7.68
N THR A 219 19.42 -11.76 -8.26
CA THR A 219 18.67 -10.90 -9.19
C THR A 219 17.18 -10.91 -8.88
N LEU A 220 16.57 -9.72 -8.85
CA LEU A 220 15.13 -9.54 -8.85
C LEU A 220 14.66 -9.15 -10.26
N ILE A 221 13.74 -9.93 -10.81
CA ILE A 221 13.19 -9.68 -12.15
C ILE A 221 11.72 -9.31 -12.04
N PHE A 222 11.36 -8.13 -12.54
CA PHE A 222 9.98 -7.65 -12.60
C PHE A 222 9.34 -7.95 -13.95
N CYS A 223 8.16 -8.57 -13.92
CA CYS A 223 7.33 -8.80 -15.09
C CYS A 223 5.89 -8.35 -14.82
N ASN A 224 5.16 -7.90 -15.85
CA ASN A 224 3.79 -7.42 -15.65
C ASN A 224 2.77 -8.55 -15.41
N THR A 225 3.05 -9.77 -15.87
CA THR A 225 2.12 -10.90 -15.77
C THR A 225 2.73 -12.11 -15.06
N LYS A 226 1.88 -12.86 -14.34
CA LYS A 226 2.28 -14.11 -13.68
C LYS A 226 2.80 -15.16 -14.67
N MET A 227 2.23 -15.21 -15.87
CA MET A 227 2.62 -16.13 -16.93
C MET A 227 4.07 -15.87 -17.39
N ARG A 228 4.43 -14.59 -17.61
CA ARG A 228 5.82 -14.23 -17.93
C ARG A 228 6.80 -14.54 -16.80
N CYS A 229 6.35 -14.45 -15.55
CA CYS A 229 7.21 -14.84 -14.42
C CYS A 229 7.64 -16.31 -14.52
N GLN A 230 6.73 -17.19 -14.95
CA GLN A 230 7.02 -18.63 -15.14
C GLN A 230 7.96 -18.87 -16.32
N GLU A 231 7.79 -18.14 -17.42
CA GLU A 231 8.68 -18.23 -18.59
C GLU A 231 10.13 -17.83 -18.22
N VAL A 232 10.32 -16.75 -17.47
CA VAL A 232 11.66 -16.31 -17.01
C VAL A 232 12.28 -17.31 -16.03
N PHE A 233 11.50 -17.85 -15.09
CA PHE A 233 12.00 -18.79 -14.07
C PHE A 233 12.54 -20.10 -14.66
N SER A 234 12.03 -20.50 -15.83
CA SER A 234 12.37 -21.78 -16.48
C SER A 234 13.84 -21.88 -16.90
N ASN A 235 14.58 -20.76 -16.99
CA ASN A 235 15.95 -20.73 -17.51
C ASN A 235 17.06 -21.00 -16.47
N GLN A 236 16.75 -21.14 -15.17
CA GLN A 236 17.62 -21.64 -14.07
C GLN A 236 19.07 -21.09 -13.93
N SER A 237 19.46 -19.99 -14.58
CA SER A 237 20.87 -19.57 -14.63
C SER A 237 21.43 -18.83 -13.40
N CYS A 238 20.61 -18.41 -12.42
CA CYS A 238 21.10 -17.88 -11.13
C CYS A 238 20.02 -17.92 -10.02
N ALA A 239 20.32 -17.43 -8.81
CA ALA A 239 19.33 -17.19 -7.76
C ALA A 239 18.40 -16.03 -8.17
N VAL A 240 17.43 -16.34 -9.04
CA VAL A 240 16.46 -15.39 -9.59
C VAL A 240 15.18 -15.43 -8.76
N LEU A 241 14.75 -14.29 -8.26
CA LEU A 241 13.36 -14.08 -7.85
C LEU A 241 12.60 -13.35 -8.95
N VAL A 242 11.52 -13.94 -9.46
CA VAL A 242 10.65 -13.28 -10.45
C VAL A 242 9.36 -12.84 -9.78
N ALA A 243 9.04 -11.56 -9.86
CA ALA A 243 7.87 -10.98 -9.21
C ALA A 243 7.11 -10.03 -10.15
N THR A 244 5.82 -9.84 -9.89
CA THR A 244 5.07 -8.72 -10.45
C THR A 244 5.14 -7.51 -9.51
N ASP A 245 4.81 -6.31 -9.99
CA ASP A 245 4.71 -5.08 -9.18
C ASP A 245 3.78 -5.21 -7.97
N VAL A 246 2.84 -6.16 -8.01
CA VAL A 246 1.92 -6.44 -6.89
C VAL A 246 2.52 -7.46 -5.93
N ALA A 247 3.18 -8.50 -6.45
CA ALA A 247 3.76 -9.58 -5.63
C ALA A 247 5.03 -9.16 -4.87
N SER A 248 5.71 -8.12 -5.35
CA SER A 248 6.94 -7.56 -4.77
C SER A 248 6.70 -6.57 -3.64
N ARG A 249 5.51 -5.97 -3.53
CA ARG A 249 5.21 -4.97 -2.50
C ARG A 249 5.28 -5.59 -1.11
N GLY A 250 6.22 -5.10 -0.31
CA GLY A 250 6.42 -5.58 1.07
C GLY A 250 7.44 -6.72 1.20
N LEU A 251 8.08 -7.14 0.11
CA LEU A 251 9.27 -7.99 0.20
C LEU A 251 10.47 -7.12 0.60
N ASP A 252 11.04 -7.40 1.78
CA ASP A 252 12.33 -6.85 2.19
C ASP A 252 13.44 -7.79 1.69
N ILE A 253 13.98 -7.49 0.50
CA ILE A 253 15.02 -8.29 -0.13
C ILE A 253 16.34 -7.56 0.02
N GLN A 254 17.20 -8.07 0.90
CA GLN A 254 18.52 -7.51 1.14
C GLN A 254 19.54 -8.06 0.15
N ASN A 255 20.57 -7.27 -0.14
CA ASN A 255 21.74 -7.65 -0.95
C ASN A 255 21.39 -8.18 -2.35
N LEU A 256 20.64 -7.38 -3.13
CA LEU A 256 20.43 -7.64 -4.56
C LEU A 256 21.63 -7.17 -5.38
N GLY A 257 22.19 -8.07 -6.20
CA GLY A 257 23.25 -7.74 -7.16
C GLY A 257 22.72 -7.05 -8.42
N ALA A 258 21.48 -7.33 -8.82
CA ALA A 258 20.82 -6.66 -9.94
C ALA A 258 19.29 -6.63 -9.80
N VAL A 259 18.66 -5.64 -10.44
CA VAL A 259 17.22 -5.56 -10.64
C VAL A 259 16.96 -5.41 -12.14
N ILE A 260 16.17 -6.31 -12.73
CA ILE A 260 15.82 -6.28 -14.15
C ILE A 260 14.32 -6.04 -14.31
N ASN A 261 13.94 -4.89 -14.87
CA ASN A 261 12.56 -4.60 -15.27
C ASN A 261 12.35 -5.08 -16.71
N VAL A 262 11.77 -6.27 -16.89
CA VAL A 262 11.52 -6.87 -18.22
C VAL A 262 10.41 -6.14 -18.97
N ASP A 263 9.43 -5.68 -18.21
CA ASP A 263 8.33 -4.89 -18.72
C ASP A 263 8.40 -3.48 -18.13
N VAL A 264 8.65 -2.49 -18.97
CA VAL A 264 8.44 -1.08 -18.59
C VAL A 264 6.94 -0.86 -18.41
N THR A 265 6.55 -0.18 -17.33
CA THR A 265 5.16 0.24 -17.09
C THR A 265 4.63 0.90 -18.35
N LYS A 266 3.54 0.36 -18.91
CA LYS A 266 2.98 0.90 -20.17
C LYS A 266 2.63 2.36 -19.95
N ASP A 267 3.19 3.25 -20.77
CA ASP A 267 2.71 4.64 -20.85
C ASP A 267 1.22 4.57 -21.17
N SER A 268 0.40 5.03 -20.23
CA SER A 268 -1.03 4.77 -20.26
C SER A 268 -1.82 6.07 -20.17
N GLU A 269 -2.82 6.18 -21.03
CA GLU A 269 -3.73 7.31 -21.09
C GLU A 269 -5.06 6.88 -20.46
N VAL A 270 -5.57 7.68 -19.52
CA VAL A 270 -6.78 7.34 -18.77
C VAL A 270 -8.01 7.92 -19.47
N HIS A 271 -8.97 7.05 -19.72
CA HIS A 271 -10.24 7.37 -20.34
C HIS A 271 -11.35 7.37 -19.29
N ILE A 272 -12.21 8.39 -19.33
CA ILE A 272 -13.35 8.51 -18.43
C ILE A 272 -14.61 8.16 -19.19
N HIS A 273 -15.36 7.16 -18.71
CA HIS A 273 -16.72 6.87 -19.15
C HIS A 273 -17.71 7.47 -18.14
N ARG A 274 -18.74 8.19 -18.63
CA ARG A 274 -19.87 8.71 -17.82
C ARG A 274 -20.87 7.59 -17.45
N GLY A 275 -20.36 6.51 -16.87
CA GLY A 275 -21.15 5.46 -16.26
C GLY A 275 -20.34 4.79 -15.15
N GLY A 276 -20.99 4.44 -14.04
CA GLY A 276 -20.36 3.89 -12.85
C GLY A 276 -21.15 2.76 -12.18
N LYS A 277 -20.95 2.57 -10.87
CA LYS A 277 -21.65 1.54 -10.09
C LYS A 277 -23.17 1.73 -10.10
N LYS A 278 -23.67 2.98 -10.10
CA LYS A 278 -25.11 3.28 -10.20
C LYS A 278 -25.71 2.83 -11.53
N ASP A 279 -24.89 2.76 -12.57
CA ASP A 279 -25.25 2.20 -13.88
C ASP A 279 -25.07 0.68 -13.97
N LYS A 280 -24.76 0.02 -12.83
CA LYS A 280 -24.49 -1.42 -12.72
C LYS A 280 -23.32 -1.89 -13.59
N LEU A 281 -22.31 -1.03 -13.79
CA LEU A 281 -21.07 -1.37 -14.49
C LEU A 281 -20.06 -2.04 -13.55
N ARG A 282 -19.37 -3.05 -14.06
CA ARG A 282 -18.27 -3.77 -13.41
C ARG A 282 -17.01 -3.70 -14.28
N PRO A 283 -15.80 -3.89 -13.71
CA PRO A 283 -14.57 -3.84 -14.51
C PRO A 283 -14.57 -4.85 -15.68
N GLY A 284 -15.15 -6.04 -15.46
CA GLY A 284 -15.30 -7.04 -16.51
C GLY A 284 -16.19 -6.63 -17.67
N ASP A 285 -17.19 -5.76 -17.45
CA ASP A 285 -18.06 -5.27 -18.53
C ASP A 285 -17.29 -4.34 -19.47
N LEU A 286 -16.46 -3.47 -18.90
CA LEU A 286 -15.58 -2.54 -19.62
C LEU A 286 -14.48 -3.30 -20.37
N LEU A 287 -13.80 -4.23 -19.69
CA LEU A 287 -12.79 -5.08 -20.31
C LEU A 287 -13.39 -5.92 -21.46
N GLY A 288 -14.57 -6.50 -21.25
CA GLY A 288 -15.29 -7.26 -22.27
C GLY A 288 -15.62 -6.44 -23.51
N ALA A 289 -16.20 -5.25 -23.34
CA ALA A 289 -16.51 -4.35 -24.46
C ALA A 289 -15.25 -3.91 -25.23
N LEU A 290 -14.18 -3.56 -24.51
CA LEU A 290 -12.93 -3.11 -25.12
C LEU A 290 -12.20 -4.22 -25.87
N THR A 291 -12.28 -5.45 -25.38
CA THR A 291 -11.62 -6.59 -26.02
C THR A 291 -12.45 -7.15 -27.18
N ARG A 292 -13.77 -7.31 -27.01
CA ARG A 292 -14.64 -7.94 -28.01
C ARG A 292 -15.15 -6.99 -29.07
N ASP A 293 -15.68 -5.83 -28.66
CA ASP A 293 -16.35 -4.92 -29.58
C ASP A 293 -15.34 -3.95 -30.23
N VAL A 294 -14.36 -3.49 -29.44
CA VAL A 294 -13.30 -2.60 -29.93
C VAL A 294 -12.10 -3.38 -30.50
N GLY A 295 -11.92 -4.65 -30.09
CA GLY A 295 -10.84 -5.50 -30.60
C GLY A 295 -9.47 -5.24 -29.96
N LEU A 296 -9.42 -4.64 -28.77
CA LEU A 296 -8.18 -4.49 -28.02
C LEU A 296 -7.71 -5.82 -27.45
N LYS A 297 -6.40 -6.05 -27.41
CA LYS A 297 -5.81 -7.17 -26.66
C LYS A 297 -5.93 -6.88 -25.16
N GLY A 298 -6.10 -7.93 -24.35
CA GLY A 298 -6.28 -7.77 -22.90
C GLY A 298 -5.11 -7.06 -22.21
N ASP A 299 -3.89 -7.23 -22.73
CA ASP A 299 -2.70 -6.56 -22.20
C ASP A 299 -2.65 -5.06 -22.53
N GLN A 300 -3.41 -4.60 -23.53
CA GLN A 300 -3.52 -3.20 -23.93
C GLN A 300 -4.46 -2.39 -23.02
N VAL A 301 -5.23 -3.08 -22.17
CA VAL A 301 -6.14 -2.48 -21.19
C VAL A 301 -5.49 -2.57 -19.80
N GLY A 302 -5.18 -1.42 -19.23
CA GLY A 302 -4.60 -1.28 -17.90
C GLY A 302 -5.65 -1.30 -16.78
N LYS A 303 -5.33 -0.62 -15.67
CA LYS A 303 -6.21 -0.56 -14.50
C LYS A 303 -7.58 0.05 -14.85
N ILE A 304 -8.64 -0.62 -14.41
CA ILE A 304 -10.01 -0.13 -14.48
C ILE A 304 -10.48 0.22 -13.06
N ALA A 305 -10.79 1.50 -12.82
CA ALA A 305 -11.37 1.96 -11.56
C ALA A 305 -12.81 2.42 -11.79
N ILE A 306 -13.74 2.02 -10.92
CA ILE A 306 -15.16 2.37 -11.04
C ILE A 306 -15.63 3.08 -9.78
N THR A 307 -16.14 4.29 -9.97
CA THR A 307 -16.84 5.11 -8.97
C THR A 307 -18.35 4.98 -9.14
N ASP A 308 -19.14 5.65 -8.30
CA ASP A 308 -20.60 5.59 -8.39
C ASP A 308 -21.16 6.06 -9.72
N ALA A 309 -20.58 7.11 -10.30
CA ALA A 309 -21.10 7.76 -11.52
C ALA A 309 -20.16 7.67 -12.73
N ARG A 310 -18.90 7.25 -12.56
CA ARG A 310 -17.88 7.24 -13.62
C ARG A 310 -16.98 6.01 -13.54
N SER A 311 -16.41 5.65 -14.68
CA SER A 311 -15.39 4.62 -14.79
C SER A 311 -14.14 5.20 -15.45
N TYR A 312 -12.97 4.79 -14.96
CA TYR A 312 -11.65 5.22 -15.41
C TYR A 312 -10.93 4.00 -15.97
N VAL A 313 -10.51 4.06 -17.23
CA VAL A 313 -9.84 2.95 -17.91
C VAL A 313 -8.50 3.45 -18.44
N ALA A 314 -7.41 2.93 -17.89
CA ALA A 314 -6.08 3.15 -18.45
C ALA A 314 -5.92 2.30 -19.72
N LEU A 315 -5.49 2.89 -20.84
CA LEU A 315 -5.12 2.17 -22.06
C LEU A 315 -3.70 2.55 -22.45
N ASP A 316 -2.98 1.67 -23.14
CA ASP A 316 -1.66 1.99 -23.71
C ASP A 316 -1.76 3.23 -24.63
N ARG A 317 -0.98 4.29 -24.35
CA ARG A 317 -1.07 5.60 -25.01
C ARG A 317 -0.91 5.50 -26.52
N ARG A 318 -0.11 4.53 -27.01
CA ARG A 318 0.14 4.32 -28.45
C ARG A 318 -1.12 3.96 -29.23
N ILE A 319 -2.08 3.31 -28.58
CA ILE A 319 -3.34 2.87 -29.22
C ILE A 319 -4.54 3.71 -28.79
N ALA A 320 -4.45 4.38 -27.63
CA ALA A 320 -5.55 5.12 -27.02
C ALA A 320 -6.17 6.12 -28.00
N ARG A 321 -5.32 6.87 -28.70
CA ARG A 321 -5.73 7.83 -29.73
C ARG A 321 -6.26 7.17 -31.01
N GLN A 322 -5.61 6.10 -31.47
CA GLN A 322 -6.01 5.40 -32.69
C GLN A 322 -7.40 4.76 -32.55
N TYR A 323 -7.73 4.24 -31.38
CA TYR A 323 -8.99 3.53 -31.12
C TYR A 323 -10.08 4.43 -30.53
N PHE A 324 -9.84 5.73 -30.39
CA PHE A 324 -10.76 6.67 -29.73
C PHE A 324 -12.19 6.57 -30.26
N ASP A 325 -12.38 6.67 -31.58
CA ASP A 325 -13.71 6.63 -32.19
C ASP A 325 -14.40 5.29 -31.99
N ARG A 326 -13.64 4.19 -32.01
CA ARG A 326 -14.18 2.85 -31.79
C ARG A 326 -14.61 2.67 -30.34
N ILE A 327 -13.81 3.16 -29.39
CA ILE A 327 -14.11 3.12 -27.95
C ILE A 327 -15.31 4.01 -27.62
N ALA A 328 -15.38 5.21 -28.19
CA ALA A 328 -16.48 6.15 -27.98
C ALA A 328 -17.82 5.60 -28.49
N ASN A 329 -17.79 4.76 -29.54
CA ASN A 329 -18.98 4.16 -30.14
C ASN A 329 -19.30 2.74 -29.63
N ALA A 330 -18.43 2.17 -28.80
CA ALA A 330 -18.60 0.82 -28.26
C ALA A 330 -19.79 0.73 -27.30
N ASN A 331 -20.45 -0.43 -27.33
CA ASN A 331 -21.52 -0.73 -26.40
C ASN A 331 -20.94 -1.40 -25.16
N ILE A 332 -21.19 -0.82 -23.99
CA ILE A 332 -20.87 -1.46 -22.72
C ILE A 332 -22.18 -1.98 -22.16
N LYS A 333 -22.35 -3.31 -22.13
CA LYS A 333 -23.59 -3.96 -21.70
C LYS A 333 -24.83 -3.45 -22.48
N GLY A 334 -24.69 -3.37 -23.81
CA GLY A 334 -25.74 -2.93 -24.72
C GLY A 334 -26.10 -1.44 -24.65
N ARG A 335 -25.35 -0.63 -23.89
CA ARG A 335 -25.57 0.82 -23.76
C ARG A 335 -24.31 1.60 -24.10
N ARG A 336 -24.48 2.79 -24.69
CA ARG A 336 -23.36 3.72 -24.94
C ARG A 336 -23.19 4.67 -23.77
N PHE A 337 -21.94 4.92 -23.40
CA PHE A 337 -21.58 5.88 -22.36
C PHE A 337 -20.64 6.91 -22.95
N ARG A 338 -20.95 8.20 -22.78
CA ARG A 338 -20.08 9.28 -23.24
C ARG A 338 -18.71 9.15 -22.59
N MET A 339 -17.69 9.34 -23.41
CA MET A 339 -16.30 9.12 -23.04
C MET A 339 -15.47 10.37 -23.35
N ARG A 340 -14.42 10.60 -22.56
CA ARG A 340 -13.41 11.63 -22.79
C ARG A 340 -12.05 11.20 -22.25
N PHE A 341 -10.97 11.80 -22.74
CA PHE A 341 -9.66 11.70 -22.11
C PHE A 341 -9.61 12.49 -20.80
N VAL A 342 -8.77 12.05 -19.87
CA VAL A 342 -8.26 12.91 -18.80
C VAL A 342 -7.25 13.83 -19.46
N GLU A 343 -7.52 15.15 -19.48
CA GLU A 343 -6.52 16.12 -19.93
C GLU A 343 -5.35 16.12 -18.94
N ASP A 344 -4.13 15.95 -19.46
CA ASP A 344 -2.90 16.13 -18.69
C ASP A 344 -2.87 17.59 -18.21
N LYS A 345 -2.81 17.80 -16.89
CA LYS A 345 -2.65 19.12 -16.27
C LYS A 345 -1.18 19.44 -16.05
#